data_AF-A0A2H1FJW6-F1
#
_entry.id   AF-A0A2H1FJW6-F1
#
_cell.length_a   1.000
_cell.length_b   1.000
_cell.length_c   1.000
_cell.angle_alpha   90.00
_cell.angle_beta   90.00
_cell.angle_gamma   90.00
#
_symmetry.space_group_name_H-M   'P 1'
#
loop_
_entity.id
_entity.type
_entity.pdbx_description
1 polymer ?
#
loop_
_entity_poly.entity_id
_entity_poly.type
_entity_poly.pdbx_seq_one_letter_code
_entity_poly.pdbx_strand_id
1 'polypeptide(L)' 'MPRQDPEIYHTTPTPHCPNSTLPVLVYRNVLPSPITVDSITEFFAQNEWHKGGVFKHYPTAHFHSNTHECYAVLSGETEW' A
#
# COMPACT_ATOMS: atom_id res chain seq x y z
N MET A 1 -14.56 12.48 -9.98
CA MET A 1 -13.24 13.15 -9.95
C MET A 1 -12.40 12.57 -11.08
N PRO A 2 -11.60 13.35 -11.81
CA PRO A 2 -10.69 12.80 -12.82
C PRO A 2 -9.70 11.85 -12.14
N ARG A 3 -9.34 10.76 -12.83
CA ARG A 3 -8.34 9.80 -12.38
C ARG A 3 -7.02 10.54 -12.19
N GLN A 4 -6.50 10.59 -10.95
CA GLN A 4 -5.14 11.02 -10.69
C GLN A 4 -4.19 9.85 -10.95
N ASP A 5 -3.11 10.11 -11.66
CA ASP A 5 -2.02 9.17 -11.79
C ASP A 5 -1.34 8.98 -10.42
N PRO A 6 -0.86 7.78 -10.10
CA PRO A 6 -0.18 7.53 -8.84
C PRO A 6 1.16 8.27 -8.78
N GLU A 7 1.58 8.65 -7.58
CA GLU A 7 2.98 8.97 -7.32
C GLU A 7 3.81 7.69 -7.45
N ILE A 8 4.99 7.78 -8.09
CA ILE A 8 5.85 6.63 -8.40
C ILE A 8 7.19 6.81 -7.68
N TYR A 9 7.53 5.85 -6.82
CA TYR A 9 8.79 5.83 -6.07
C TYR A 9 9.58 4.57 -6.38
N HIS A 10 10.86 4.71 -6.71
CA HIS A 10 11.76 3.57 -6.92
C HIS A 10 12.67 3.43 -5.71
N THR A 11 12.91 2.18 -5.29
CA THR A 11 13.82 1.86 -4.19
C THR A 11 15.04 1.13 -4.73
N THR A 12 16.21 1.41 -4.16
CA THR A 12 17.46 0.72 -4.51
C THR A 12 17.72 -0.42 -3.52
N PRO A 13 18.30 -1.55 -3.97
CA PRO A 13 18.75 -2.58 -3.04
C PRO A 13 19.65 -2.02 -1.93
N THR A 14 19.51 -2.57 -0.73
CA THR A 14 20.40 -2.31 0.42
C THR A 14 21.10 -3.61 0.83
N PRO A 15 22.14 -3.57 1.69
CA PRO A 15 22.76 -4.80 2.21
C PRO A 15 21.80 -5.73 2.96
N HIS A 16 20.65 -5.24 3.40
CA HIS A 16 19.68 -5.98 4.22
C HIS A 16 18.34 -6.26 3.52
N CYS A 17 18.06 -5.58 2.41
CA CYS A 17 16.83 -5.78 1.64
C CYS A 17 17.15 -5.69 0.14
N PRO A 18 16.84 -6.71 -0.67
CA PRO A 18 17.09 -6.65 -2.11
C PRO A 18 16.25 -5.57 -2.79
N ASN A 19 15.12 -5.17 -2.19
CA ASN A 19 14.11 -4.30 -2.79
C ASN A 19 13.60 -4.83 -4.15
N SER A 20 12.63 -4.14 -4.73
CA SER A 20 11.98 -4.54 -5.98
C SER A 20 12.47 -3.67 -7.15
N THR A 21 12.56 -4.25 -8.34
CA THR A 21 12.72 -3.48 -9.59
C THR A 21 11.42 -2.77 -9.99
N LEU A 22 10.29 -3.19 -9.43
CA LEU A 22 9.01 -2.52 -9.60
C LEU A 22 8.89 -1.35 -8.62
N PRO A 23 8.25 -0.24 -9.02
CA PRO A 23 8.09 0.92 -8.15
C PRO A 23 7.01 0.69 -7.08
N VAL A 24 7.12 1.46 -6.00
CA VAL A 24 6.01 1.71 -5.07
C VAL A 24 5.08 2.74 -5.71
N LEU A 25 3.79 2.44 -5.72
CA LEU A 25 2.74 3.32 -6.23
C LEU A 25 1.92 3.89 -5.08
N VAL A 26 1.77 5.21 -5.03
CA VAL A 26 0.94 5.88 -4.01
C VAL A 26 -0.24 6.58 -4.68
N TYR A 27 -1.43 6.09 -4.39
CA TYR A 27 -2.69 6.69 -4.85
C TYR A 27 -3.27 7.58 -3.76
N ARG A 28 -3.38 8.89 -4.04
CA ARG A 28 -3.93 9.87 -3.09
C ARG A 28 -5.45 10.01 -3.26
N ASN A 29 -6.17 10.13 -2.16
CA ASN A 29 -7.61 10.45 -2.13
C ASN A 29 -8.50 9.47 -2.94
N VAL A 30 -8.14 8.18 -2.96
CA VAL A 30 -8.87 7.14 -3.70
C VAL A 30 -9.76 6.24 -2.84
N LEU A 31 -9.66 6.33 -1.50
CA LEU A 31 -10.43 5.47 -0.61
C LEU A 31 -11.92 5.84 -0.63
N PRO A 32 -12.82 4.85 -0.54
CA PRO A 32 -14.25 5.09 -0.53
C PRO A 32 -14.69 5.83 0.74
N SER A 33 -15.81 6.55 0.63
CA SER A 33 -16.55 7.07 1.78
C SER A 33 -17.72 6.13 2.13
N PRO A 34 -17.98 5.84 3.42
CA PRO A 34 -17.25 6.31 4.60
C PRO A 34 -15.90 5.59 4.74
N ILE A 35 -14.88 6.24 5.29
CA ILE A 35 -13.56 5.62 5.53
C ILE A 35 -13.67 4.68 6.74
N THR A 36 -13.91 3.40 6.48
CA THR A 36 -14.00 2.34 7.49
C THR A 36 -13.24 1.10 7.03
N VAL A 37 -12.85 0.23 7.97
CA VAL A 37 -12.17 -1.04 7.61
C VAL A 37 -13.02 -1.87 6.65
N ASP A 38 -14.33 -1.94 6.87
CA ASP A 38 -15.23 -2.78 6.08
C ASP A 38 -15.43 -2.25 4.65
N SER A 39 -15.68 -0.94 4.49
CA SER A 39 -15.84 -0.32 3.16
C SER A 39 -14.56 -0.41 2.32
N ILE A 40 -13.39 -0.23 2.95
CA ILE A 40 -12.09 -0.36 2.29
C ILE A 40 -11.83 -1.82 1.92
N THR A 41 -12.16 -2.77 2.81
CA THR A 41 -12.03 -4.21 2.53
C THR A 41 -12.87 -4.59 1.31
N GLU A 42 -14.12 -4.14 1.23
CA GLU A 42 -15.00 -4.41 0.09
C GLU A 42 -14.48 -3.75 -1.20
N PHE A 43 -14.02 -2.50 -1.13
CA PHE A 43 -13.40 -1.81 -2.27
C PHE A 43 -12.15 -2.54 -2.80
N PHE A 44 -11.32 -3.08 -1.90
CA PHE A 44 -10.14 -3.86 -2.26
C PHE A 44 -10.54 -5.19 -2.90
N ALA A 45 -11.54 -5.89 -2.34
CA ALA A 45 -12.04 -7.16 -2.86
C ALA A 45 -12.63 -7.04 -4.27
N GLN A 46 -13.26 -5.92 -4.62
CA GLN A 46 -13.73 -5.62 -5.98
C GLN A 46 -12.59 -5.53 -7.00
N ASN A 47 -11.36 -5.31 -6.54
CA ASN A 47 -10.13 -5.25 -7.34
C ASN A 47 -9.22 -6.46 -7.09
N GLU A 48 -9.80 -7.59 -6.68
CA GLU A 48 -9.11 -8.88 -6.48
C GLU A 48 -8.06 -8.88 -5.35
N TRP A 49 -8.07 -7.88 -4.48
CA TRP A 49 -7.23 -7.88 -3.29
C TRP A 49 -7.90 -8.62 -2.14
N HIS A 50 -7.15 -9.51 -1.49
CA HIS A 50 -7.60 -10.25 -0.32
C HIS A 50 -7.17 -9.56 0.97
N LYS A 51 -8.06 -9.53 1.97
CA LYS A 51 -7.77 -8.95 3.29
C LYS A 51 -6.71 -9.79 4.03
N GLY A 52 -5.54 -9.20 4.25
CA GLY A 52 -4.51 -9.76 5.14
C GLY A 52 -4.77 -9.47 6.62
N GLY A 53 -5.12 -8.22 6.95
CA GLY A 53 -5.36 -7.80 8.34
C GLY A 53 -5.44 -6.28 8.49
N VAL A 54 -5.55 -5.81 9.74
CA VAL A 54 -5.45 -4.39 10.09
C VAL A 54 -4.28 -4.26 11.05
N PHE A 55 -3.28 -3.47 10.66
CA PHE A 55 -2.02 -3.38 11.37
C PHE A 55 -1.73 -1.92 11.76
N LYS A 56 -1.00 -1.75 12.85
CA LYS A 56 -0.30 -0.50 13.14
C LYS A 56 1.06 -0.53 12.45
N HIS A 57 1.82 0.56 12.59
CA HIS A 57 3.21 0.63 12.14
C HIS A 57 4.04 -0.58 12.60
N TYR A 58 4.81 -1.15 11.67
CA TYR A 58 5.77 -2.23 11.92
C TYR A 58 7.18 -1.73 11.58
N PRO A 59 8.08 -1.58 12.57
CA PRO A 59 9.38 -0.90 12.37
C PRO A 59 10.42 -1.76 11.65
N THR A 60 10.20 -3.06 11.51
CA THR A 60 11.22 -3.97 10.97
C THR A 60 11.09 -4.04 9.45
N ALA A 61 12.16 -3.65 8.77
CA ALA A 61 12.27 -3.81 7.32
C ALA A 61 12.15 -5.29 6.92
N HIS A 62 11.33 -5.57 5.91
CA HIS A 62 11.12 -6.91 5.37
C HIS A 62 10.83 -6.84 3.87
N PHE A 63 10.88 -7.99 3.20
CA PHE A 63 10.73 -8.10 1.75
C PHE A 63 9.91 -9.34 1.38
N HIS A 64 9.02 -9.20 0.40
CA HIS A 64 8.25 -10.30 -0.17
C HIS A 64 8.75 -10.60 -1.59
N SER A 65 9.24 -11.82 -1.83
CA SER A 65 9.83 -12.20 -3.12
C SER A 65 8.83 -12.63 -4.18
N ASN A 66 7.60 -12.96 -3.78
CA ASN A 66 6.60 -13.59 -4.65
C ASN A 66 5.20 -12.99 -4.53
N THR A 67 5.03 -11.93 -3.73
CA THR A 67 3.72 -11.40 -3.39
C THR A 67 3.76 -9.88 -3.43
N HIS A 68 2.76 -9.27 -4.08
CA HIS A 68 2.54 -7.84 -4.03
C HIS A 68 1.76 -7.52 -2.76
N GLU A 69 2.24 -6.54 -2.00
CA GLU A 69 1.55 -6.07 -0.80
C GLU A 69 0.92 -4.70 -1.07
N CYS A 70 -0.31 -4.52 -0.62
CA CYS A 70 -1.07 -3.29 -0.80
C CYS A 70 -1.68 -2.89 0.54
N TYR A 71 -1.49 -1.63 0.92
CA TYR A 71 -2.04 -1.05 2.14
C TYR A 71 -2.99 0.11 1.83
N ALA A 72 -4.11 0.15 2.55
CA ALA A 72 -4.86 1.38 2.74
C ALA A 72 -4.37 2.08 4.01
N VAL A 73 -4.00 3.35 3.91
CA VAL A 73 -3.64 4.18 5.07
C VAL A 73 -4.90 4.85 5.59
N LEU A 74 -5.42 4.39 6.74
CA LEU A 74 -6.62 4.95 7.37
C LEU A 74 -6.31 6.23 8.15
N SER A 75 -5.15 6.28 8.80
CA SER A 75 -4.67 7.44 9.56
C SER A 75 -3.16 7.37 9.74
N GLY A 76 -2.56 8.55 10.00
CA GLY A 76 -1.13 8.71 10.18
C GLY A 76 -0.43 9.24 8.94
N GLU A 77 0.89 9.34 9.05
CA GLU A 77 1.78 9.83 8.00
C GLU A 77 3.05 8.98 7.99
N THR A 78 3.75 9.01 6.86
CA THR A 78 5.06 8.40 6.73
C THR A 78 5.91 9.32 5.87
N GLU A 79 7.19 9.39 6.20
CA GLU A 79 8.22 10.09 5.43
C GLU A 79 9.19 9.07 4.84
N TRP A 80 9.89 9.48 3.78
CA TRP A 80 10.89 8.67 3.08
C TRP A 80 12.27 8.89 3.66
#